data_AF-A0A7V9CL13-F1
#
_entry.id   AF-A0A7V9CL13-F1
#
_cell.length_a   1.000
_cell.length_b   1.000
_cell.length_c   1.000
_cell.angle_alpha   90.00
_cell.angle_beta   90.00
_cell.angle_gamma   90.00
#
_symmetry.space_group_name_H-M   'P 1'
#
loop_
_entity.id
_entity.type
_entity.pdbx_description
1 polymer ?
#
loop_
_entity_poly.entity_id
_entity_poly.type
_entity_poly.pdbx_seq_one_letter_code
_entity_poly.pdbx_strand_id
1 'polypeptide(L)'
;MLTLPGALQVAASRLCRLVLALVVSMSWPGLLQAATMRARTDGEAIAAADRIVRARVESVRTEQRPDSGIIETVARLRVIDDYTGGIETLVEVRELGGTVGSTTLTVPGAARFLEGDQILTLLERTRRGWRPSAMSHSVFGVRDSATGPEMIRQDTGGHGVGAAGLSRRSVASFDALVERVKGRRPRRLSVPSGSAPAAAQVTGTPAYESFRLLGNMRWHEADTGTSVLWYRNTLTPSPLTTGNSDAELAQAMTAWTAPTTGALTLALGGTRLVQASALLSCGAPATPGGGLITYEDPDDDITTSGVIAIGGACSTGVTRTVSGVVFSKITYGFVVFTTKAEMPQLATSLFLSRVATHEVGHAIGLGHTPTDGSVTSANTNIMYPSCCQSLTPVPPAIGPDDLAGLAWIYPHTAEPPAPCTYAVSPGALSVSSGGGSVGPVTVTTGNACTWSAASATPWLAVVGPGARTGSGTVSLSTEGNSGA
;
A
#
# COMPACT_ATOMS: atom_id res chain seq x y z
N MET A 1 -34.05 -82.18 -30.04
CA MET A 1 -35.37 -82.07 -30.71
C MET A 1 -36.36 -81.53 -29.68
N LEU A 2 -37.30 -80.66 -30.11
CA LEU A 2 -38.34 -79.93 -29.35
C LEU A 2 -37.89 -78.55 -28.81
N THR A 3 -38.09 -77.44 -29.53
CA THR A 3 -39.33 -76.61 -29.76
C THR A 3 -39.79 -75.81 -28.53
N LEU A 4 -39.66 -74.47 -28.64
CA LEU A 4 -40.19 -73.40 -27.76
C LEU A 4 -41.74 -73.33 -27.79
N PRO A 5 -42.41 -72.76 -26.76
CA PRO A 5 -42.88 -71.36 -26.89
C PRO A 5 -43.00 -70.51 -25.60
N GLY A 6 -42.75 -69.21 -25.76
CA GLY A 6 -43.54 -68.06 -25.26
C GLY A 6 -43.94 -67.93 -23.79
N ALA A 7 -43.22 -67.08 -23.05
CA ALA A 7 -43.78 -65.99 -22.24
C ALA A 7 -42.66 -65.27 -21.48
N LEU A 8 -42.33 -64.02 -21.85
CA LEU A 8 -41.74 -62.99 -20.98
C LEU A 8 -41.68 -61.65 -21.75
N GLN A 9 -42.86 -61.09 -22.01
CA GLN A 9 -43.03 -59.64 -22.06
C GLN A 9 -43.15 -59.15 -20.62
N VAL A 10 -42.56 -57.98 -20.34
CA VAL A 10 -42.44 -57.29 -19.03
C VAL A 10 -41.21 -57.69 -18.21
N ALA A 11 -40.04 -57.16 -18.59
CA ALA A 11 -39.04 -56.55 -17.69
C ALA A 11 -37.79 -56.01 -18.43
N ALA A 12 -37.88 -55.67 -19.72
CA ALA A 12 -36.80 -55.02 -20.45
C ALA A 12 -36.97 -53.49 -20.45
N SER A 13 -36.83 -52.84 -19.29
CA SER A 13 -36.75 -51.36 -19.24
C SER A 13 -36.10 -50.76 -17.98
N ARG A 14 -35.39 -51.54 -17.15
CA ARG A 14 -34.74 -50.98 -15.94
C ARG A 14 -33.29 -51.38 -15.66
N LEU A 15 -32.66 -52.19 -16.51
CA LEU A 15 -31.25 -52.62 -16.30
C LEU A 15 -30.21 -51.97 -17.25
N CYS A 16 -30.58 -50.96 -18.02
CA CYS A 16 -29.64 -50.19 -18.86
C CYS A 16 -29.40 -48.74 -18.35
N ARG A 17 -29.50 -48.51 -17.04
CA ARG A 17 -29.27 -47.18 -16.42
C ARG A 17 -28.33 -47.19 -15.20
N LEU A 18 -27.69 -48.31 -14.87
CA LEU A 18 -26.90 -48.44 -13.62
C LEU A 18 -25.42 -48.79 -13.80
N VAL A 19 -24.88 -48.69 -15.03
CA VAL A 19 -23.43 -48.92 -15.29
C VAL A 19 -22.75 -47.72 -15.97
N LEU A 20 -23.40 -46.56 -16.03
CA LEU A 20 -22.79 -45.30 -16.51
C LEU A 20 -22.81 -44.21 -15.41
N ALA A 21 -22.41 -44.56 -14.20
CA ALA A 21 -22.31 -43.64 -13.06
C ALA A 21 -21.03 -43.86 -12.24
N LEU A 22 -19.97 -44.36 -12.87
CA LEU A 22 -18.63 -44.40 -12.31
C LEU A 22 -17.67 -43.99 -13.44
N VAL A 23 -16.70 -43.12 -13.13
CA VAL A 23 -15.74 -42.48 -14.07
C VAL A 23 -16.25 -41.17 -14.70
N VAL A 24 -16.26 -40.08 -13.94
CA VAL A 24 -15.28 -38.97 -13.97
C VAL A 24 -15.78 -37.94 -12.95
N SER A 25 -15.52 -38.19 -11.67
CA SER A 25 -15.35 -37.12 -10.69
C SER A 25 -13.85 -36.97 -10.45
N MET A 26 -13.12 -36.65 -11.51
CA MET A 26 -11.83 -35.99 -11.33
C MET A 26 -12.17 -34.59 -10.85
N SER A 27 -12.03 -34.42 -9.54
CA SER A 27 -11.76 -33.14 -8.91
C SER A 27 -10.76 -32.38 -9.77
N TRP A 28 -11.24 -31.40 -10.53
CA TRP A 28 -10.41 -30.27 -10.86
C TRP A 28 -10.26 -29.50 -9.56
N PRO A 29 -9.09 -29.47 -8.89
CA PRO A 29 -8.80 -28.33 -8.08
C PRO A 29 -8.83 -27.15 -9.05
N GLY A 30 -9.90 -26.35 -8.99
CA GLY A 30 -9.87 -25.03 -9.58
C GLY A 30 -8.61 -24.37 -9.03
N LEU A 31 -7.70 -24.00 -9.93
CA LEU A 31 -6.55 -23.18 -9.58
C LEU A 31 -7.12 -21.85 -9.08
N LEU A 32 -7.40 -21.77 -7.79
CA LEU A 32 -7.63 -20.50 -7.10
C LEU A 32 -6.28 -19.79 -7.11
N GLN A 33 -6.05 -18.99 -8.16
CA GLN A 33 -4.98 -18.01 -8.18
C GLN A 33 -5.35 -16.97 -7.12
N ALA A 34 -4.71 -17.03 -5.97
CA ALA A 34 -4.77 -15.90 -5.06
C ALA A 34 -3.87 -14.82 -5.67
N ALA A 35 -4.41 -13.64 -5.94
CA ALA A 35 -3.59 -12.44 -5.88
C ALA A 35 -3.19 -12.21 -4.39
N THR A 36 -2.41 -11.19 -3.99
CA THR A 36 -2.62 -10.62 -2.63
C THR A 36 -4.07 -10.11 -2.44
N MET A 37 -4.86 -10.16 -3.51
CA MET A 37 -6.33 -10.17 -3.58
C MET A 37 -6.86 -11.58 -3.94
N ARG A 38 -7.94 -12.08 -3.35
CA ARG A 38 -8.77 -13.13 -3.96
C ARG A 38 -9.33 -12.62 -5.29
N ALA A 39 -8.94 -13.25 -6.41
CA ALA A 39 -9.49 -12.91 -7.72
C ALA A 39 -11.01 -13.17 -7.74
N ARG A 40 -11.82 -12.10 -7.68
CA ARG A 40 -13.27 -12.15 -7.91
C ARG A 40 -13.55 -11.88 -9.38
N THR A 41 -14.49 -12.62 -9.96
CA THR A 41 -15.08 -12.19 -11.23
C THR A 41 -15.86 -10.89 -11.06
N ASP A 42 -16.11 -10.14 -12.13
CA ASP A 42 -16.92 -8.92 -12.03
C ASP A 42 -18.32 -9.19 -11.49
N GLY A 43 -18.91 -10.34 -11.83
CA GLY A 43 -20.20 -10.75 -11.32
C GLY A 43 -20.19 -10.96 -9.81
N GLU A 44 -19.15 -11.60 -9.28
CA GLU A 44 -18.95 -11.78 -7.83
C GLU A 44 -18.67 -10.45 -7.12
N ALA A 45 -17.83 -9.59 -7.72
CA ALA A 45 -17.55 -8.27 -7.18
C ALA A 45 -18.81 -7.39 -7.12
N ILE A 46 -19.58 -7.34 -8.20
CA ILE A 46 -20.87 -6.65 -8.26
C ILE A 46 -21.81 -7.24 -7.22
N ALA A 47 -21.95 -8.57 -7.16
CA ALA A 47 -22.85 -9.22 -6.20
C ALA A 47 -22.52 -8.86 -4.75
N ALA A 48 -21.23 -8.82 -4.40
CA ALA A 48 -20.74 -8.50 -3.06
C ALA A 48 -20.82 -7.00 -2.69
N ALA A 49 -20.84 -6.08 -3.66
CA ALA A 49 -20.88 -4.65 -3.38
C ALA A 49 -22.22 -4.22 -2.74
N ASP A 50 -22.15 -3.45 -1.66
CA ASP A 50 -23.32 -2.87 -0.98
C ASP A 50 -23.90 -1.69 -1.77
N ARG A 51 -23.03 -0.90 -2.39
CA ARG A 51 -23.42 0.25 -3.21
C ARG A 51 -22.53 0.35 -4.45
N ILE A 52 -23.13 0.65 -5.60
CA ILE A 52 -22.39 0.83 -6.86
C ILE A 52 -22.80 2.18 -7.43
N VAL A 53 -21.82 3.06 -7.65
CA VAL A 53 -22.08 4.41 -8.15
C VAL A 53 -21.13 4.77 -9.29
N ARG A 54 -21.67 5.48 -10.27
CA ARG A 54 -20.90 6.36 -11.13
C ARG A 54 -20.98 7.76 -10.53
N ALA A 55 -19.84 8.42 -10.34
CA ALA A 55 -19.77 9.69 -9.66
C ALA A 55 -18.64 10.58 -10.18
N ARG A 56 -18.74 11.88 -9.93
CA ARG A 56 -17.64 12.84 -10.07
C ARG A 56 -17.00 13.05 -8.70
N VAL A 57 -15.67 13.01 -8.63
CA VAL A 57 -14.92 13.37 -7.43
C VAL A 57 -15.00 14.89 -7.26
N GLU A 58 -15.66 15.37 -6.19
CA GLU A 58 -15.81 16.80 -5.91
C GLU A 58 -14.61 17.38 -5.19
N SER A 59 -14.15 16.67 -4.16
CA SER A 59 -13.05 17.10 -3.31
C SER A 59 -12.35 15.90 -2.73
N VAL A 60 -11.03 16.00 -2.54
CA VAL A 60 -10.21 14.99 -1.88
C VAL A 60 -9.43 15.66 -0.77
N ARG A 61 -9.49 15.08 0.43
CA ARG A 61 -8.68 15.53 1.57
C ARG A 61 -8.07 14.34 2.26
N THR A 62 -7.01 14.60 3.03
CA THR A 62 -6.46 13.61 3.95
C THR A 62 -6.72 14.08 5.38
N GLU A 63 -7.18 13.18 6.23
CA GLU A 63 -7.39 13.44 7.66
C GLU A 63 -6.80 12.30 8.50
N GLN A 64 -6.47 12.60 9.76
CA GLN A 64 -6.17 11.57 10.75
C GLN A 64 -7.46 11.23 11.51
N ARG A 65 -7.73 9.94 11.67
CA ARG A 65 -8.83 9.46 12.52
C ARG A 65 -8.61 9.95 13.95
N PRO A 66 -9.56 10.65 14.59
CA PRO A 66 -9.37 11.20 15.93
C PRO A 66 -9.11 10.17 17.03
N ASP A 67 -9.63 8.95 16.86
CA ASP A 67 -9.57 7.86 17.84
C ASP A 67 -8.29 7.00 17.73
N SER A 68 -7.70 6.93 16.54
CA SER A 68 -6.66 5.96 16.19
C SER A 68 -5.40 6.60 15.59
N GLY A 69 -5.48 7.82 15.08
CA GLY A 69 -4.39 8.50 14.37
C GLY A 69 -4.07 7.90 13.00
N ILE A 70 -4.88 6.93 12.53
CA ILE A 70 -4.75 6.34 11.20
C ILE A 70 -5.07 7.42 10.17
N ILE A 71 -4.24 7.51 9.14
CA ILE A 71 -4.41 8.49 8.07
C ILE A 71 -5.35 7.92 7.01
N GLU A 72 -6.37 8.68 6.65
CA GLU A 72 -7.31 8.34 5.58
C GLU A 72 -7.39 9.43 4.54
N THR A 73 -7.52 9.01 3.29
CA THR A 73 -7.95 9.86 2.18
C THR A 73 -9.46 9.79 2.08
N VAL A 74 -10.12 10.94 2.18
CA VAL A 74 -11.58 11.07 2.09
C VAL A 74 -11.92 11.77 0.78
N ALA A 75 -12.60 11.03 -0.10
CA ALA A 75 -13.10 11.53 -1.36
C ALA A 75 -14.60 11.78 -1.25
N ARG A 76 -15.03 13.01 -1.52
CA ARG A 76 -16.44 13.37 -1.65
C ARG A 76 -16.87 13.16 -3.08
N LEU A 77 -17.83 12.28 -3.30
CA LEU A 77 -18.30 11.90 -4.63
C LEU A 77 -19.72 12.43 -4.87
N ARG A 78 -19.90 13.17 -5.97
CA ARG A 78 -21.23 13.54 -6.48
C ARG A 78 -21.74 12.44 -7.39
N VAL A 79 -22.78 11.74 -6.95
CA VAL A 79 -23.35 10.60 -7.65
C VAL A 79 -24.08 11.06 -8.91
N ILE A 80 -23.67 10.52 -10.05
CA ILE A 80 -24.27 10.71 -11.37
C ILE A 80 -25.33 9.63 -11.59
N ASP A 81 -24.93 8.36 -11.46
CA ASP A 81 -25.82 7.20 -11.58
C ASP A 81 -25.61 6.27 -10.37
N ASP A 82 -26.71 5.86 -9.71
CA ASP A 82 -26.70 4.86 -8.64
C ASP A 82 -27.30 3.55 -9.16
N TYR A 83 -26.54 2.48 -9.04
CA TYR A 83 -26.85 1.17 -9.59
C TYR A 83 -27.52 0.24 -8.59
N THR A 84 -27.62 0.67 -7.34
CA THR A 84 -28.07 -0.13 -6.20
C THR A 84 -29.40 0.38 -5.62
N GLY A 85 -29.93 1.47 -6.17
CA GLY A 85 -31.22 2.05 -5.77
C GLY A 85 -31.11 3.13 -4.69
N GLY A 86 -29.90 3.60 -4.40
CA GLY A 86 -29.67 4.75 -3.53
C GLY A 86 -30.27 6.03 -4.12
N ILE A 87 -30.61 6.97 -3.24
CA ILE A 87 -31.14 8.29 -3.62
C ILE A 87 -30.23 9.44 -3.23
N GLU A 88 -29.21 9.16 -2.43
CA GLU A 88 -28.23 10.16 -1.98
C GLU A 88 -27.38 10.60 -3.16
N THR A 89 -27.36 11.90 -3.42
CA THR A 89 -26.58 12.53 -4.50
C THR A 89 -25.11 12.74 -4.14
N LEU A 90 -24.76 12.49 -2.88
CA LEU A 90 -23.43 12.67 -2.33
C LEU A 90 -23.06 11.45 -1.50
N VAL A 91 -21.84 10.97 -1.66
CA VAL A 91 -21.27 9.91 -0.84
C VAL A 91 -19.82 10.27 -0.50
N GLU A 92 -19.45 10.17 0.78
CA GLU A 92 -18.05 10.25 1.18
C GLU A 92 -17.49 8.83 1.24
N VAL A 93 -16.38 8.62 0.53
CA VAL A 93 -15.64 7.37 0.48
C VAL A 93 -14.31 7.58 1.19
N ARG A 94 -13.99 6.68 2.12
CA ARG A 94 -12.76 6.71 2.92
C ARG A 94 -11.86 5.58 2.45
N GLU A 95 -10.60 5.92 2.18
CA GLU A 95 -9.56 4.97 1.81
C GLU A 95 -8.36 5.15 2.73
N LEU A 96 -7.72 4.04 3.11
CA LEU A 96 -6.51 4.10 3.94
C LEU A 96 -5.36 4.78 3.18
N GLY A 97 -4.59 5.58 3.91
CA GLY A 97 -3.39 6.22 3.38
C GLY A 97 -3.57 7.69 3.03
N GLY A 98 -2.45 8.34 2.73
CA GLY A 98 -2.36 9.77 2.45
C GLY A 98 -1.29 10.45 3.30
N THR A 99 -1.20 11.78 3.20
CA THR A 99 -0.20 12.60 3.89
C THR A 99 -0.88 13.66 4.76
N VAL A 100 -0.48 13.74 6.03
CA VAL A 100 -0.89 14.80 6.97
C VAL A 100 0.36 15.42 7.58
N GLY A 101 0.56 16.71 7.35
CA GLY A 101 1.81 17.38 7.72
C GLY A 101 3.01 16.73 7.01
N SER A 102 4.00 16.29 7.79
CA SER A 102 5.17 15.56 7.26
C SER A 102 5.00 14.05 7.28
N THR A 103 3.88 13.52 7.75
CA THR A 103 3.67 12.08 7.96
C THR A 103 2.83 11.51 6.84
N THR A 104 3.30 10.43 6.23
CA THR A 104 2.59 9.73 5.15
C THR A 104 2.32 8.28 5.55
N LEU A 105 1.08 7.84 5.42
CA LEU A 105 0.71 6.43 5.46
C LEU A 105 0.62 5.92 4.02
N THR A 106 1.49 4.97 3.67
CA THR A 106 1.49 4.31 2.36
C THR A 106 0.90 2.92 2.51
N VAL A 107 -0.22 2.67 1.82
CA VAL A 107 -0.87 1.37 1.73
C VAL A 107 -0.90 0.93 0.26
N PRO A 108 -0.27 -0.19 -0.12
CA PRO A 108 -0.36 -0.72 -1.48
C PRO A 108 -1.79 -1.07 -1.84
N GLY A 109 -2.10 -0.94 -3.12
CA GLY A 109 -3.45 -1.21 -3.62
C GLY A 109 -4.48 -0.15 -3.25
N ALA A 110 -4.17 0.83 -2.38
CA ALA A 110 -5.11 1.88 -2.01
C ALA A 110 -5.59 2.69 -3.22
N ALA A 111 -6.90 2.91 -3.31
CA ALA A 111 -7.53 3.70 -4.35
C ALA A 111 -7.06 5.16 -4.31
N ARG A 112 -6.75 5.71 -5.48
CA ARG A 112 -6.43 7.14 -5.63
C ARG A 112 -7.63 7.85 -6.23
N PHE A 113 -7.98 8.97 -5.62
CA PHE A 113 -9.03 9.86 -6.10
C PHE A 113 -8.40 11.18 -6.52
N LEU A 114 -8.79 11.67 -7.70
CA LEU A 114 -8.36 12.96 -8.22
C LEU A 114 -9.58 13.86 -8.36
N GLU A 115 -9.50 15.07 -7.83
CA GLU A 115 -10.60 16.04 -7.95
C GLU A 115 -10.95 16.27 -9.42
N GLY A 116 -12.24 16.20 -9.72
CA GLY A 116 -12.76 16.37 -11.06
C GLY A 116 -12.76 15.11 -11.94
N ASP A 117 -12.18 13.98 -11.50
CA ASP A 117 -12.33 12.72 -12.22
C ASP A 117 -13.78 12.21 -12.16
N GLN A 118 -14.23 11.59 -13.25
CA GLN A 118 -15.40 10.72 -13.22
C GLN A 118 -14.94 9.28 -12.96
N ILE A 119 -15.59 8.63 -12.01
CA ILE A 119 -15.29 7.27 -11.62
C ILE A 119 -16.56 6.42 -11.56
N LEU A 120 -16.40 5.12 -11.77
CA LEU A 120 -17.33 4.10 -11.39
C LEU A 120 -16.70 3.33 -10.24
N THR A 121 -17.42 3.12 -9.15
CA THR A 121 -16.88 2.45 -7.96
C THR A 121 -17.88 1.50 -7.33
N LEU A 122 -17.36 0.36 -6.88
CA LEU A 122 -18.08 -0.60 -6.04
C LEU A 122 -17.66 -0.31 -4.59
N LEU A 123 -18.66 -0.09 -3.74
CA LEU A 123 -18.47 0.32 -2.36
C LEU A 123 -19.05 -0.74 -1.42
N GLU A 124 -18.39 -0.90 -0.30
CA GLU A 124 -18.90 -1.65 0.85
C GLU A 124 -19.12 -0.72 2.04
N ARG A 125 -20.07 -1.10 2.89
CA ARG A 125 -20.43 -0.36 4.09
C ARG A 125 -19.67 -0.96 5.27
N THR A 126 -18.81 -0.15 5.87
CA THR A 126 -18.13 -0.48 7.12
C THR A 126 -18.77 0.28 8.28
N ARG A 127 -18.35 -0.07 9.50
CA ARG A 127 -18.66 0.70 10.71
C ARG A 127 -18.18 2.16 10.64
N ARG A 128 -17.23 2.49 9.76
CA ARG A 128 -16.65 3.84 9.57
C ARG A 128 -17.22 4.60 8.37
N GLY A 129 -18.14 4.01 7.62
CA GLY A 129 -18.76 4.65 6.45
C GLY A 129 -18.59 3.82 5.19
N TRP A 130 -18.42 4.49 4.05
CA TRP A 130 -18.21 3.81 2.77
C TRP A 130 -16.73 3.74 2.45
N ARG A 131 -16.28 2.59 1.93
CA ARG A 131 -14.96 2.45 1.32
C ARG A 131 -15.07 1.65 0.01
N PRO A 132 -14.05 1.71 -0.87
CA PRO A 132 -13.96 0.83 -2.03
C PRO A 132 -13.94 -0.65 -1.59
N SER A 133 -14.78 -1.48 -2.20
CA SER A 133 -14.98 -2.88 -1.79
C SER A 133 -13.83 -3.84 -2.18
N ALA A 134 -12.78 -3.33 -2.82
CA ALA A 134 -11.60 -4.09 -3.21
C ALA A 134 -10.41 -3.14 -3.41
N MET A 135 -10.31 -2.10 -2.58
CA MET A 135 -9.33 -1.02 -2.73
C MET A 135 -9.37 -0.46 -4.17
N SER A 136 -8.22 -0.16 -4.79
CA SER A 136 -8.14 0.31 -6.19
C SER A 136 -8.75 -0.65 -7.22
N HIS A 137 -8.91 -1.94 -6.93
CA HIS A 137 -9.56 -2.86 -7.86
C HIS A 137 -11.07 -2.62 -8.01
N SER A 138 -11.68 -1.92 -7.06
CA SER A 138 -13.11 -1.57 -7.12
C SER A 138 -13.38 -0.18 -7.67
N VAL A 139 -12.33 0.57 -8.06
CA VAL A 139 -12.42 1.94 -8.58
C VAL A 139 -11.97 1.99 -10.03
N PHE A 140 -12.83 2.50 -10.91
CA PHE A 140 -12.58 2.59 -12.33
C PHE A 140 -12.71 4.03 -12.80
N GLY A 141 -11.70 4.55 -13.49
CA GLY A 141 -11.80 5.83 -14.18
C GLY A 141 -12.75 5.70 -15.37
N VAL A 142 -13.67 6.66 -15.50
CA VAL A 142 -14.59 6.76 -16.64
C VAL A 142 -13.99 7.76 -17.62
N ARG A 143 -13.88 7.36 -18.90
CA ARG A 143 -13.32 8.21 -19.96
C ARG A 143 -14.32 8.33 -21.10
N ASP A 144 -14.62 9.58 -21.45
CA ASP A 144 -15.34 9.93 -22.66
C ASP A 144 -14.55 9.46 -23.88
N SER A 145 -15.23 8.84 -24.83
CA SER A 145 -14.67 8.54 -26.15
C SER A 145 -15.24 9.53 -27.15
N ALA A 146 -14.38 10.24 -27.89
CA ALA A 146 -14.80 11.27 -28.83
C ALA A 146 -15.72 10.75 -29.95
N THR A 147 -15.67 9.45 -30.26
CA THR A 147 -16.42 8.83 -31.36
C THR A 147 -16.91 7.41 -31.05
N GLY A 148 -16.82 6.95 -29.79
CA GLY A 148 -17.14 5.57 -29.40
C GLY A 148 -17.87 5.49 -28.05
N PRO A 149 -18.19 4.27 -27.58
CA PRO A 149 -18.84 4.12 -26.28
C PRO A 149 -17.91 4.59 -25.16
N GLU A 150 -18.50 5.17 -24.12
CA GLU A 150 -17.78 5.54 -22.91
C GLU A 150 -17.18 4.31 -22.25
N MET A 151 -15.93 4.42 -21.81
CA MET A 151 -15.15 3.28 -21.33
C MET A 151 -14.80 3.44 -19.86
N ILE A 152 -14.83 2.32 -19.13
CA ILE A 152 -14.23 2.24 -17.80
C ILE A 152 -12.84 1.60 -17.88
N ARG A 153 -11.90 2.15 -17.12
CA ARG A 153 -10.53 1.64 -16.98
C ARG A 153 -10.17 1.52 -15.52
N GLN A 154 -9.72 0.35 -15.10
CA GLN A 154 -9.16 0.15 -13.77
C GLN A 154 -7.78 0.80 -13.72
N ASP A 155 -7.55 1.71 -12.79
CA ASP A 155 -6.23 2.25 -12.50
C ASP A 155 -5.73 1.53 -11.24
N THR A 156 -5.19 0.33 -11.42
CA THR A 156 -4.53 -0.40 -10.34
C THR A 156 -3.33 0.45 -9.91
N GLY A 157 -3.34 1.01 -8.70
CA GLY A 157 -2.47 2.10 -8.23
C GLY A 157 -0.93 1.92 -8.32
N GLY A 158 -0.42 0.90 -9.02
CA GLY A 158 0.93 0.85 -9.57
C GLY A 158 0.96 1.33 -11.02
N HIS A 159 1.66 2.42 -11.28
CA HIS A 159 1.89 2.90 -12.65
C HIS A 159 2.66 1.84 -13.43
N GLY A 160 1.96 1.20 -14.36
CA GLY A 160 2.56 0.61 -15.53
C GLY A 160 1.48 -0.13 -16.31
N VAL A 161 1.30 0.36 -17.53
CA VAL A 161 0.31 -0.08 -18.49
C VAL A 161 0.73 -1.47 -18.95
N GLY A 162 0.02 -2.46 -18.39
CA GLY A 162 -0.02 -3.82 -18.87
C GLY A 162 -0.22 -4.78 -17.70
N ALA A 163 -1.44 -5.25 -17.58
CA ALA A 163 -1.68 -6.67 -17.49
C ALA A 163 -2.68 -6.89 -18.61
N ALA A 164 -2.36 -7.74 -19.58
CA ALA A 164 -3.43 -8.26 -20.42
C ALA A 164 -4.40 -9.00 -19.49
N GLY A 165 -5.51 -8.38 -19.13
CA GLY A 165 -6.61 -9.08 -18.46
C GLY A 165 -7.40 -8.38 -17.35
N LEU A 166 -7.55 -7.06 -17.27
CA LEU A 166 -8.71 -6.45 -16.59
C LEU A 166 -9.32 -5.29 -17.41
N SER A 167 -9.93 -5.72 -18.52
CA SER A 167 -11.16 -5.21 -19.17
C SER A 167 -11.35 -3.69 -19.30
N ARG A 168 -10.76 -3.12 -20.35
CA ARG A 168 -11.32 -1.93 -20.99
C ARG A 168 -12.71 -2.31 -21.52
N ARG A 169 -13.77 -1.88 -20.84
CA ARG A 169 -15.16 -2.22 -21.21
C ARG A 169 -16.01 -0.98 -21.31
N SER A 170 -17.07 -1.05 -22.12
CA SER A 170 -18.01 0.06 -22.19
C SER A 170 -18.83 0.15 -20.91
N VAL A 171 -19.19 1.36 -20.49
CA VAL A 171 -20.15 1.60 -19.40
C VAL A 171 -21.42 0.79 -19.65
N ALA A 172 -21.94 0.79 -20.88
CA ALA A 172 -23.12 0.02 -21.26
C ALA A 172 -22.99 -1.50 -20.99
N SER A 173 -21.82 -2.09 -21.25
CA SER A 173 -21.58 -3.51 -20.95
C SER A 173 -21.55 -3.80 -19.44
N PHE A 174 -21.03 -2.85 -18.65
CA PHE A 174 -21.04 -2.93 -17.20
C PHE A 174 -22.46 -2.77 -16.65
N ASP A 175 -23.22 -1.79 -17.13
CA ASP A 175 -24.62 -1.56 -16.77
C ASP A 175 -25.46 -2.84 -16.98
N ALA A 176 -25.31 -3.49 -18.14
CA ALA A 176 -26.01 -4.74 -18.45
C ALA A 176 -25.60 -5.90 -17.52
N LEU A 177 -24.34 -5.94 -17.08
CA LEU A 177 -23.89 -6.93 -16.11
C LEU A 177 -24.48 -6.64 -14.73
N VAL A 178 -24.51 -5.38 -14.29
CA VAL A 178 -25.12 -4.99 -13.03
C VAL A 178 -26.62 -5.29 -13.03
N GLU A 179 -27.35 -4.98 -14.10
CA GLU A 179 -28.78 -5.31 -14.22
C GLU A 179 -29.01 -6.82 -14.11
N ARG A 180 -28.16 -7.63 -14.72
CA ARG A 180 -28.23 -9.10 -14.62
C ARG A 180 -27.98 -9.60 -13.20
N VAL A 181 -27.03 -9.03 -12.48
CA VAL A 181 -26.59 -9.50 -11.16
C VAL A 181 -27.46 -8.96 -10.03
N LYS A 182 -27.80 -7.67 -10.05
CA LYS A 182 -28.58 -6.98 -9.02
C LYS A 182 -30.07 -6.86 -9.34
N GLY A 183 -30.49 -7.20 -10.57
CA GLY A 183 -31.88 -7.10 -11.01
C GLY A 183 -32.37 -5.66 -11.13
N ARG A 184 -31.47 -4.68 -11.28
CA ARG A 184 -31.79 -3.24 -11.24
C ARG A 184 -31.04 -2.46 -12.29
N ARG A 185 -31.73 -1.51 -12.92
CA ARG A 185 -31.13 -0.52 -13.82
C ARG A 185 -30.56 0.65 -13.03
N PRO A 186 -29.51 1.31 -13.54
CA PRO A 186 -28.99 2.52 -12.94
C PRO A 186 -30.06 3.62 -12.88
N ARG A 187 -30.13 4.29 -11.74
CA ARG A 187 -30.93 5.49 -11.53
C ARG A 187 -30.04 6.71 -11.65
N ARG A 188 -30.34 7.58 -12.62
CA ARG A 188 -29.67 8.87 -12.75
C ARG A 188 -30.09 9.82 -11.63
N LEU A 189 -29.11 10.36 -10.92
CA LEU A 189 -29.29 11.28 -9.79
C LEU A 189 -28.77 12.69 -10.09
N SER A 190 -27.81 12.85 -11.00
CA SER A 190 -27.35 14.16 -11.45
C SER A 190 -26.89 14.16 -12.92
N VAL A 191 -26.80 15.35 -13.52
CA VAL A 191 -26.30 15.52 -14.88
C VAL A 191 -24.76 15.55 -14.83
N PRO A 192 -24.06 14.84 -15.73
CA PRO A 192 -22.61 14.98 -15.86
C PRO A 192 -22.27 16.43 -16.24
N SER A 193 -21.73 17.21 -15.32
CA SER A 193 -21.24 18.57 -15.61
C SER A 193 -19.78 18.50 -16.08
N GLY A 194 -19.54 18.93 -17.33
CA GLY A 194 -18.22 19.17 -17.92
C GLY A 194 -17.43 17.91 -18.29
N SER A 195 -16.78 17.96 -19.45
CA SER A 195 -15.75 17.00 -19.88
C SER A 195 -14.75 16.76 -18.75
N ALA A 196 -14.37 15.51 -18.52
CA ALA A 196 -13.28 15.20 -17.60
C ALA A 196 -12.04 16.03 -18.01
N PRO A 197 -11.39 16.78 -17.10
CA PRO A 197 -10.08 17.32 -17.41
C PRO A 197 -9.18 16.16 -17.82
N ALA A 198 -8.34 16.36 -18.84
CA ALA A 198 -7.32 15.38 -19.19
C ALA A 198 -6.55 15.05 -17.91
N ALA A 199 -6.47 13.76 -17.57
CA ALA A 199 -5.77 13.31 -16.37
C ALA A 199 -4.42 14.03 -16.30
N ALA A 200 -4.23 14.85 -15.27
CA ALA A 200 -2.91 15.39 -15.00
C ALA A 200 -2.00 14.17 -14.87
N GLN A 201 -1.05 14.03 -15.79
CA GLN A 201 -0.03 13.01 -15.65
C GLN A 201 0.69 13.31 -14.33
N VAL A 202 0.43 12.48 -13.32
CA VAL A 202 1.34 12.41 -12.18
C VAL A 202 2.68 12.04 -12.79
N THR A 203 3.65 12.95 -12.64
CA THR A 203 5.03 12.77 -13.11
C THR A 203 5.50 11.40 -12.70
N GLY A 204 5.71 10.55 -13.71
CA GLY A 204 6.00 9.14 -13.53
C GLY A 204 7.19 8.93 -12.61
N THR A 205 7.06 7.97 -11.70
CA THR A 205 8.23 7.27 -11.20
C THR A 205 8.95 6.71 -12.43
N PRO A 206 10.25 6.96 -12.63
CA PRO A 206 10.97 6.35 -13.74
C PRO A 206 10.81 4.83 -13.61
N ALA A 207 10.33 4.18 -14.67
CA ALA A 207 10.40 2.74 -14.79
C ALA A 207 11.88 2.39 -14.93
N TYR A 208 12.53 2.06 -13.81
CA TYR A 208 13.85 1.46 -13.87
C TYR A 208 13.64 -0.01 -14.26
N GLU A 209 14.42 -0.48 -15.23
CA GLU A 209 14.21 -1.73 -15.97
C GLU A 209 14.42 -2.98 -15.09
N SER A 210 13.47 -3.25 -14.20
CA SER A 210 12.89 -4.57 -13.91
C SER A 210 11.75 -4.42 -12.88
N PHE A 211 11.92 -3.59 -11.84
CA PHE A 211 11.04 -3.55 -10.65
C PHE A 211 10.26 -2.22 -10.51
N ARG A 212 9.24 -2.20 -9.64
CA ARG A 212 8.46 -0.98 -9.31
C ARG A 212 8.68 -0.56 -7.86
N LEU A 213 8.60 0.75 -7.60
CA LEU A 213 8.61 1.31 -6.24
C LEU A 213 7.19 1.46 -5.70
N LEU A 214 7.01 1.20 -4.41
CA LEU A 214 5.83 1.59 -3.65
C LEU A 214 6.07 2.96 -3.02
N GLY A 215 5.91 4.00 -3.85
CA GLY A 215 6.28 5.36 -3.46
C GLY A 215 7.77 5.50 -3.17
N ASN A 216 8.18 6.69 -2.76
CA ASN A 216 9.59 6.98 -2.47
C ASN A 216 9.81 6.95 -0.95
N MET A 217 9.75 5.76 -0.35
CA MET A 217 10.03 5.54 1.07
C MET A 217 11.02 4.39 1.28
N ARG A 218 11.89 4.51 2.29
CA ARG A 218 12.84 3.45 2.66
C ARG A 218 13.24 3.51 4.13
N TRP A 219 13.71 2.39 4.67
CA TRP A 219 14.39 2.36 5.98
C TRP A 219 15.77 3.01 5.86
N HIS A 220 16.03 4.08 6.61
CA HIS A 220 17.34 4.73 6.63
C HIS A 220 18.36 3.99 7.50
N GLU A 221 17.88 3.09 8.35
CA GLU A 221 18.65 2.18 9.19
C GLU A 221 19.61 1.31 8.35
N ALA A 222 19.26 1.03 7.09
CA ALA A 222 20.14 0.35 6.15
C ALA A 222 21.46 1.12 5.89
N ASP A 223 21.44 2.45 5.95
CA ASP A 223 22.63 3.29 5.68
C ASP A 223 23.64 3.23 6.83
N THR A 224 23.20 2.81 8.03
CA THR A 224 24.04 2.67 9.23
C THR A 224 24.25 1.20 9.62
N GLY A 225 23.80 0.25 8.79
CA GLY A 225 23.82 -1.19 9.11
C GLY A 225 23.00 -1.56 10.34
N THR A 226 22.04 -0.71 10.73
CA THR A 226 21.18 -0.94 11.88
C THR A 226 20.04 -1.89 11.49
N SER A 227 19.83 -2.93 12.29
CA SER A 227 18.73 -3.87 12.04
C SER A 227 17.38 -3.24 12.33
N VAL A 228 16.44 -3.40 11.40
CA VAL A 228 15.03 -3.06 11.61
C VAL A 228 14.33 -4.28 12.21
N LEU A 229 13.82 -4.12 13.43
CA LEU A 229 13.15 -5.20 14.15
C LEU A 229 11.67 -5.29 13.77
N TRP A 230 11.20 -6.49 13.46
CA TRP A 230 9.81 -6.82 13.21
C TRP A 230 9.23 -7.63 14.35
N TYR A 231 7.95 -7.44 14.66
CA TYR A 231 7.29 -8.10 15.78
C TYR A 231 5.97 -8.72 15.34
N ARG A 232 5.68 -9.92 15.84
CA ARG A 232 4.34 -10.49 15.73
C ARG A 232 3.43 -9.87 16.79
N ASN A 233 2.26 -9.39 16.38
CA ASN A 233 1.22 -8.96 17.29
C ASN A 233 0.58 -10.15 18.00
N THR A 234 0.42 -10.09 19.32
CA THR A 234 -0.24 -11.13 20.12
C THR A 234 -1.73 -10.89 20.35
N LEU A 235 -2.30 -9.81 19.78
CA LEU A 235 -3.73 -9.51 19.87
C LEU A 235 -4.59 -10.66 19.35
N THR A 236 -4.14 -11.33 18.30
CA THR A 236 -4.80 -12.48 17.67
C THR A 236 -3.84 -13.66 17.58
N PRO A 237 -4.35 -14.90 17.65
CA PRO A 237 -3.51 -16.09 17.55
C PRO A 237 -2.95 -16.27 16.13
N SER A 238 -1.91 -17.09 16.02
CA SER A 238 -1.41 -17.55 14.72
C SER A 238 -2.52 -18.24 13.91
N PRO A 239 -2.62 -17.99 12.59
CA PRO A 239 -3.60 -18.66 11.74
C PRO A 239 -3.20 -20.12 11.45
N LEU A 240 -1.95 -20.51 11.68
CA LEU A 240 -1.45 -21.85 11.37
C LEU A 240 -2.20 -22.93 12.15
N THR A 241 -2.63 -23.99 11.46
CA THR A 241 -3.19 -25.18 12.12
C THR A 241 -2.09 -25.99 12.82
N THR A 242 -0.90 -26.04 12.22
CA THR A 242 0.31 -26.67 12.77
C THR A 242 1.55 -25.85 12.40
N GLY A 243 2.61 -25.97 13.19
CA GLY A 243 3.87 -25.25 12.96
C GLY A 243 4.00 -23.98 13.79
N ASN A 244 5.01 -23.18 13.46
CA ASN A 244 5.39 -21.99 14.21
C ASN A 244 5.39 -20.77 13.30
N SER A 245 4.42 -19.88 13.46
CA SER A 245 4.36 -18.66 12.64
C SER A 245 5.59 -17.77 12.86
N ASP A 246 6.19 -17.77 14.05
CA ASP A 246 7.40 -16.96 14.30
C ASP A 246 8.59 -17.46 13.46
N ALA A 247 8.67 -18.76 13.18
CA ALA A 247 9.66 -19.30 12.25
C ALA A 247 9.40 -18.84 10.81
N GLU A 248 8.15 -18.83 10.36
CA GLU A 248 7.78 -18.36 9.02
C GLU A 248 8.04 -16.86 8.85
N LEU A 249 7.74 -16.06 9.88
CA LEU A 249 8.04 -14.62 9.87
C LEU A 249 9.55 -14.35 9.89
N ALA A 250 10.35 -15.16 10.61
CA ALA A 250 11.79 -15.07 10.57
C ALA A 250 12.37 -15.42 9.18
N GLN A 251 11.78 -16.38 8.46
CA GLN A 251 12.13 -16.66 7.06
C GLN A 251 11.80 -15.48 6.14
N ALA A 252 10.66 -14.82 6.35
CA ALA A 252 10.30 -13.62 5.61
C ALA A 252 11.30 -12.46 5.83
N MET A 253 11.78 -12.25 7.07
CA MET A 253 12.85 -11.27 7.33
C MET A 253 14.16 -11.66 6.65
N THR A 254 14.50 -12.95 6.72
CA THR A 254 15.72 -13.50 6.10
C THR A 254 15.70 -13.32 4.59
N ALA A 255 14.53 -13.42 3.94
CA ALA A 255 14.39 -13.24 2.51
C ALA A 255 14.88 -11.87 2.00
N TRP A 256 14.71 -10.82 2.81
CA TRP A 256 15.14 -9.45 2.50
C TRP A 256 16.49 -9.06 3.10
N THR A 257 17.11 -9.95 3.87
CA THR A 257 18.37 -9.71 4.60
C THR A 257 19.52 -10.56 4.09
N ALA A 258 19.26 -11.82 3.75
CA ALA A 258 20.25 -12.77 3.27
C ALA A 258 20.87 -12.41 1.91
N PRO A 259 20.15 -11.78 0.95
CA PRO A 259 20.77 -11.37 -0.30
C PRO A 259 21.90 -10.36 -0.07
N THR A 260 23.10 -10.71 -0.54
CA THR A 260 24.27 -9.82 -0.48
C THR A 260 24.17 -8.64 -1.45
N THR A 261 23.13 -8.59 -2.28
CA THR A 261 22.90 -7.51 -3.25
C THR A 261 22.44 -6.20 -2.60
N GLY A 262 21.88 -6.24 -1.38
CA GLY A 262 21.44 -5.07 -0.64
C GLY A 262 21.97 -5.01 0.80
N ALA A 263 21.90 -3.82 1.41
CA ALA A 263 22.39 -3.52 2.76
C ALA A 263 21.32 -3.59 3.85
N LEU A 264 20.06 -3.84 3.48
CA LEU A 264 18.96 -3.89 4.44
C LEU A 264 19.10 -5.09 5.38
N THR A 265 18.96 -4.85 6.68
CA THR A 265 18.91 -5.91 7.68
C THR A 265 17.58 -5.87 8.41
N LEU A 266 16.78 -6.92 8.28
CA LEU A 266 15.54 -7.16 9.01
C LEU A 266 15.72 -8.33 9.97
N ALA A 267 15.07 -8.29 11.13
CA ALA A 267 15.05 -9.42 12.05
C ALA A 267 13.74 -9.48 12.84
N LEU A 268 13.30 -10.70 13.18
CA LEU A 268 12.17 -10.87 14.09
C LEU A 268 12.66 -10.59 15.52
N GLY A 269 12.15 -9.53 16.14
CA GLY A 269 12.46 -9.11 17.51
C GLY A 269 11.58 -9.77 18.59
N GLY A 270 10.74 -10.74 18.21
CA GLY A 270 9.81 -11.43 19.10
C GLY A 270 8.37 -10.96 18.92
N THR A 271 7.65 -10.80 20.02
CA THR A 271 6.21 -10.49 20.01
C THR A 271 5.90 -9.20 20.75
N ARG A 272 4.78 -8.56 20.40
CA ARG A 272 4.25 -7.36 21.07
C ARG A 272 2.73 -7.44 21.11
N LEU A 273 2.10 -6.86 22.14
CA LEU A 273 0.66 -6.64 22.12
C LEU A 273 0.38 -5.21 21.64
N VAL A 274 -0.32 -5.08 20.51
CA VAL A 274 -0.77 -3.79 19.98
C VAL A 274 -2.26 -3.89 19.69
N GLN A 275 -3.04 -2.91 20.16
CA GLN A 275 -4.49 -2.87 20.00
C GLN A 275 -4.88 -2.61 18.54
N ALA A 276 -6.07 -3.09 18.14
CA ALA A 276 -6.59 -3.00 16.78
C ALA A 276 -6.59 -1.56 16.22
N SER A 277 -6.97 -0.58 17.05
CA SER A 277 -7.02 0.83 16.65
C SER A 277 -5.64 1.45 16.37
N ALA A 278 -4.54 0.81 16.77
CA ALA A 278 -3.20 1.36 16.64
C ALA A 278 -2.38 0.69 15.51
N LEU A 279 -2.93 -0.32 14.82
CA LEU A 279 -2.17 -1.16 13.88
C LEU A 279 -1.62 -0.40 12.67
N LEU A 280 -2.33 0.64 12.22
CA LEU A 280 -1.95 1.45 11.05
C LEU A 280 -1.63 2.90 11.43
N SER A 281 -1.48 3.18 12.73
CA SER A 281 -1.29 4.55 13.21
C SER A 281 0.12 5.04 12.93
N CYS A 282 0.23 6.21 12.28
CA CYS A 282 1.52 6.87 12.03
C CYS A 282 1.90 7.89 13.11
N GLY A 283 1.19 7.91 14.24
CA GLY A 283 1.30 8.88 15.33
C GLY A 283 1.48 8.23 16.70
N ALA A 284 2.11 8.95 17.63
CA ALA A 284 2.70 8.42 18.84
C ALA A 284 1.68 7.99 19.95
N PRO A 285 2.05 7.05 20.86
CA PRO A 285 3.36 6.43 20.92
C PRO A 285 3.51 5.48 19.73
N ALA A 286 4.61 5.68 19.00
CA ALA A 286 4.98 4.75 17.97
C ALA A 286 5.07 3.40 18.66
N THR A 287 4.57 2.35 18.02
CA THR A 287 5.21 1.06 18.25
C THR A 287 6.72 1.33 18.12
N PRO A 288 7.55 1.08 19.14
CA PRO A 288 8.96 1.46 19.09
C PRO A 288 9.55 0.95 17.77
N GLY A 289 10.22 1.84 17.02
CA GLY A 289 10.49 1.70 15.57
C GLY A 289 10.75 0.29 15.08
N GLY A 290 10.29 0.00 13.86
CA GLY A 290 10.32 -1.33 13.29
C GLY A 290 9.02 -1.71 12.61
N GLY A 291 8.81 -3.01 12.38
CA GLY A 291 7.60 -3.53 11.77
C GLY A 291 6.70 -4.31 12.71
N LEU A 292 5.40 -4.36 12.42
CA LEU A 292 4.41 -5.17 13.15
C LEU A 292 3.62 -6.06 12.19
N ILE A 293 3.42 -7.31 12.56
CA ILE A 293 2.63 -8.28 11.77
C ILE A 293 1.43 -8.73 12.58
N THR A 294 0.22 -8.54 12.07
CA THR A 294 -1.04 -8.85 12.74
C THR A 294 -1.93 -9.75 11.90
N TYR A 295 -2.59 -10.71 12.54
CA TYR A 295 -3.52 -11.65 11.89
C TYR A 295 -4.97 -11.30 12.18
N GLU A 296 -5.88 -11.87 11.39
CA GLU A 296 -7.34 -11.79 11.59
C GLU A 296 -7.94 -10.39 11.46
N ASP A 297 -7.17 -9.41 10.95
CA ASP A 297 -7.60 -8.03 10.72
C ASP A 297 -8.61 -7.50 11.76
N PRO A 298 -8.19 -7.35 13.03
CA PRO A 298 -9.10 -7.16 14.15
C PRO A 298 -9.82 -5.80 14.15
N ASP A 299 -9.42 -4.88 13.28
CA ASP A 299 -10.07 -3.58 13.11
C ASP A 299 -10.98 -3.54 11.86
N ASP A 300 -11.11 -4.66 11.12
CA ASP A 300 -11.86 -4.76 9.85
C ASP A 300 -11.39 -3.70 8.84
N ASP A 301 -10.07 -3.48 8.75
CA ASP A 301 -9.48 -2.50 7.84
C ASP A 301 -9.34 -3.06 6.41
N ILE A 302 -9.29 -4.39 6.25
CA ILE A 302 -9.15 -5.08 4.95
C ILE A 302 -10.11 -6.27 4.72
N THR A 303 -10.72 -6.84 5.75
CA THR A 303 -11.67 -7.95 5.68
C THR A 303 -12.88 -7.53 4.84
N THR A 304 -13.57 -8.46 4.15
CA THR A 304 -14.65 -8.25 3.15
C THR A 304 -14.23 -7.74 1.76
N SER A 305 -13.06 -7.10 1.65
CA SER A 305 -12.59 -6.53 0.38
C SER A 305 -12.00 -7.56 -0.61
N GLY A 306 -11.86 -8.82 -0.16
CA GLY A 306 -11.18 -9.86 -0.90
C GLY A 306 -9.66 -9.69 -0.90
N VAL A 307 -9.07 -8.86 -0.04
CA VAL A 307 -7.63 -8.76 0.17
C VAL A 307 -7.15 -9.89 1.11
N ILE A 308 -6.00 -10.51 0.83
CA ILE A 308 -5.37 -11.54 1.69
C ILE A 308 -4.61 -10.89 2.84
N ALA A 309 -3.81 -9.88 2.50
CA ALA A 309 -3.05 -9.11 3.45
C ALA A 309 -2.67 -7.77 2.82
N ILE A 310 -2.31 -6.80 3.66
CA ILE A 310 -1.67 -5.56 3.25
C ILE A 310 -0.37 -5.39 4.02
N GLY A 311 0.68 -5.05 3.30
CA GLY A 311 1.96 -4.62 3.84
C GLY A 311 2.23 -3.18 3.49
N GLY A 312 2.49 -2.31 4.45
CA GLY A 312 2.73 -0.90 4.15
C GLY A 312 3.60 -0.24 5.20
N ALA A 313 3.69 1.08 5.11
CA ALA A 313 4.56 1.82 6.02
C ALA A 313 4.09 3.25 6.24
N CYS A 314 4.40 3.74 7.44
CA CYS A 314 4.42 5.15 7.78
C CYS A 314 5.81 5.72 7.47
N SER A 315 5.85 6.89 6.85
CA SER A 315 7.07 7.65 6.59
C SER A 315 6.95 9.10 7.04
N THR A 316 8.10 9.76 7.20
CA THR A 316 8.19 11.16 7.67
C THR A 316 8.81 12.06 6.60
N GLY A 317 8.85 13.38 6.86
CA GLY A 317 9.50 14.36 6.00
C GLY A 317 11.04 14.33 6.06
N VAL A 318 11.64 13.44 6.85
CA VAL A 318 13.09 13.21 6.83
C VAL A 318 13.42 12.44 5.55
N THR A 319 14.34 12.95 4.73
CA THR A 319 14.63 12.37 3.42
C THR A 319 16.10 12.03 3.21
N ARG A 320 16.36 11.03 2.36
CA ARG A 320 17.69 10.64 1.86
C ARG A 320 17.64 10.42 0.35
N THR A 321 18.62 10.94 -0.38
CA THR A 321 18.78 10.60 -1.80
C THR A 321 19.61 9.32 -1.92
N VAL A 322 19.05 8.31 -2.59
CA VAL A 322 19.73 7.05 -2.92
C VAL A 322 19.38 6.69 -4.35
N SER A 323 20.37 6.24 -5.11
CA SER A 323 20.19 5.85 -6.52
C SER A 323 19.51 6.94 -7.38
N GLY A 324 19.76 8.21 -7.05
CA GLY A 324 19.17 9.37 -7.75
C GLY A 324 17.73 9.72 -7.36
N VAL A 325 17.11 9.02 -6.40
CA VAL A 325 15.75 9.28 -5.93
C VAL A 325 15.74 9.72 -4.48
N VAL A 326 14.92 10.73 -4.17
CA VAL A 326 14.70 11.21 -2.79
C VAL A 326 13.68 10.32 -2.11
N PHE A 327 14.12 9.59 -1.09
CA PHE A 327 13.28 8.72 -0.28
C PHE A 327 12.98 9.33 1.09
N SER A 328 11.73 9.28 1.50
CA SER A 328 11.29 9.55 2.87
C SER A 328 11.67 8.42 3.83
N LYS A 329 12.02 8.76 5.07
CA LYS A 329 12.36 7.80 6.12
C LYS A 329 11.11 7.05 6.55
N ILE A 330 11.11 5.72 6.41
CA ILE A 330 10.15 4.85 7.06
C ILE A 330 10.39 4.87 8.57
N THR A 331 9.32 5.04 9.34
CA THR A 331 9.36 5.01 10.81
C THR A 331 8.62 3.82 11.40
N TYR A 332 7.70 3.25 10.64
CA TYR A 332 6.90 2.11 11.06
C TYR A 332 6.44 1.31 9.85
N GLY A 333 6.67 0.00 9.84
CA GLY A 333 6.12 -0.93 8.87
C GLY A 333 4.97 -1.74 9.48
N PHE A 334 3.99 -2.11 8.69
CA PHE A 334 2.93 -3.01 9.14
C PHE A 334 2.64 -4.08 8.10
N VAL A 335 2.18 -5.23 8.58
CA VAL A 335 1.50 -6.25 7.79
C VAL A 335 0.22 -6.63 8.54
N VAL A 336 -0.92 -6.56 7.86
CA VAL A 336 -2.21 -7.02 8.39
C VAL A 336 -2.73 -8.10 7.45
N PHE A 337 -2.95 -9.30 7.98
CA PHE A 337 -3.60 -10.40 7.25
C PHE A 337 -5.11 -10.38 7.48
N THR A 338 -5.87 -10.75 6.46
CA THR A 338 -7.29 -11.07 6.59
C THR A 338 -7.50 -12.27 7.53
N THR A 339 -8.76 -12.56 7.81
CA THR A 339 -9.18 -13.68 8.64
C THR A 339 -8.86 -15.04 8.01
N LYS A 340 -8.51 -16.02 8.85
CA LYS A 340 -8.41 -17.42 8.42
C LYS A 340 -9.74 -17.95 7.86
N ALA A 341 -10.86 -17.41 8.33
CA ALA A 341 -12.19 -17.77 7.83
C ALA A 341 -12.37 -17.36 6.36
N GLU A 342 -11.93 -16.16 5.99
CA GLU A 342 -11.95 -15.69 4.60
C GLU A 342 -10.87 -16.37 3.74
N MET A 343 -9.70 -16.64 4.32
CA MET A 343 -8.58 -17.27 3.61
C MET A 343 -7.99 -18.47 4.37
N PRO A 344 -8.63 -19.66 4.28
CA PRO A 344 -8.19 -20.86 4.99
C PRO A 344 -6.75 -21.30 4.68
N GLN A 345 -6.20 -20.93 3.53
CA GLN A 345 -4.83 -21.22 3.12
C GLN A 345 -3.79 -20.60 4.05
N LEU A 346 -4.12 -19.51 4.77
CA LEU A 346 -3.28 -18.93 5.82
C LEU A 346 -2.97 -19.92 6.95
N ALA A 347 -3.72 -21.01 7.05
CA ALA A 347 -3.46 -22.09 7.98
C ALA A 347 -2.23 -22.95 7.65
N THR A 348 -1.63 -22.75 6.47
CA THR A 348 -0.48 -23.52 5.97
C THR A 348 0.79 -22.67 5.99
N SER A 349 1.89 -23.26 6.47
CA SER A 349 3.16 -22.56 6.70
C SER A 349 3.71 -21.93 5.41
N LEU A 350 3.75 -22.68 4.30
CA LEU A 350 4.24 -22.19 3.01
C LEU A 350 3.42 -21.02 2.46
N PHE A 351 2.10 -21.04 2.63
CA PHE A 351 1.25 -19.95 2.14
C PHE A 351 1.45 -18.70 3.00
N LEU A 352 1.46 -18.86 4.33
CA LEU A 352 1.71 -17.77 5.27
C LEU A 352 3.07 -17.11 5.02
N SER A 353 4.14 -17.90 4.84
CA SER A 353 5.50 -17.37 4.67
C SER A 353 5.66 -16.59 3.37
N ARG A 354 5.07 -17.07 2.27
CA ARG A 354 5.11 -16.36 0.98
C ARG A 354 4.35 -15.03 1.04
N VAL A 355 3.15 -15.02 1.61
CA VAL A 355 2.38 -13.77 1.77
C VAL A 355 3.12 -12.83 2.73
N ALA A 356 3.62 -13.30 3.88
CA ALA A 356 4.39 -12.47 4.80
C ALA A 356 5.61 -11.84 4.11
N THR A 357 6.34 -12.61 3.30
CA THR A 357 7.51 -12.12 2.57
C THR A 357 7.13 -11.04 1.56
N HIS A 358 6.02 -11.25 0.82
CA HIS A 358 5.47 -10.26 -0.11
C HIS A 358 5.10 -8.94 0.59
N GLU A 359 4.31 -9.02 1.66
CA GLU A 359 3.84 -7.82 2.36
C GLU A 359 4.99 -7.06 3.03
N VAL A 360 6.00 -7.76 3.52
CA VAL A 360 7.23 -7.11 4.03
C VAL A 360 7.97 -6.39 2.90
N GLY A 361 7.95 -6.94 1.68
CA GLY A 361 8.49 -6.27 0.48
C GLY A 361 7.87 -4.90 0.23
N HIS A 362 6.55 -4.78 0.40
CA HIS A 362 5.88 -3.49 0.37
C HIS A 362 6.32 -2.54 1.49
N ALA A 363 6.44 -3.06 2.71
CA ALA A 363 6.90 -2.28 3.86
C ALA A 363 8.38 -1.87 3.82
N ILE A 364 9.14 -2.31 2.79
CA ILE A 364 10.49 -1.84 2.49
C ILE A 364 10.56 -0.98 1.22
N GLY A 365 9.42 -0.65 0.60
CA GLY A 365 9.33 0.26 -0.53
C GLY A 365 9.24 -0.40 -1.92
N LEU A 366 9.10 -1.72 -2.01
CA LEU A 366 8.86 -2.40 -3.28
C LEU A 366 7.38 -2.36 -3.66
N GLY A 367 7.10 -2.03 -4.92
CA GLY A 367 5.80 -2.26 -5.53
C GLY A 367 5.67 -3.69 -6.04
N HIS A 368 4.51 -4.01 -6.61
CA HIS A 368 4.33 -5.28 -7.30
C HIS A 368 5.26 -5.39 -8.51
N THR A 369 5.79 -6.60 -8.75
CA THR A 369 6.48 -6.95 -10.01
C THR A 369 5.55 -6.63 -11.19
N PRO A 370 6.05 -5.95 -12.24
CA PRO A 370 5.28 -5.68 -13.44
C PRO A 370 4.68 -6.94 -14.09
N THR A 371 3.44 -6.82 -14.56
CA THR A 371 2.72 -7.89 -15.29
C THR A 371 2.41 -7.49 -16.74
N ASP A 372 3.08 -6.44 -17.23
CA ASP A 372 2.92 -5.83 -18.56
C ASP A 372 3.78 -6.51 -19.63
N GLY A 373 4.50 -7.56 -19.24
CA GLY A 373 5.47 -8.25 -20.07
C GLY A 373 6.86 -7.63 -20.02
N SER A 374 7.09 -6.54 -19.26
CA SER A 374 8.44 -5.99 -19.06
C SER A 374 9.35 -6.91 -18.24
N VAL A 375 8.76 -7.73 -17.36
CA VAL A 375 9.48 -8.76 -16.61
C VAL A 375 9.17 -10.14 -17.17
N THR A 376 10.19 -10.80 -17.72
CA THR A 376 10.10 -12.20 -18.14
C THR A 376 9.88 -13.09 -16.93
N SER A 377 8.93 -14.03 -17.03
CA SER A 377 8.59 -14.95 -15.94
C SER A 377 8.25 -14.23 -14.62
N ALA A 378 7.46 -13.15 -14.69
CA ALA A 378 7.12 -12.31 -13.54
C ALA A 378 6.65 -13.09 -12.29
N ASN A 379 5.99 -14.24 -12.46
CA ASN A 379 5.54 -15.12 -11.37
C ASN A 379 6.64 -15.89 -10.62
N THR A 380 7.91 -15.78 -11.02
CA THR A 380 9.07 -16.26 -10.27
C THR A 380 9.59 -15.26 -9.24
N ASN A 381 8.86 -14.17 -9.00
CA ASN A 381 9.18 -13.14 -8.03
C ASN A 381 8.16 -13.15 -6.89
N ILE A 382 8.62 -12.93 -5.66
CA ILE A 382 7.75 -12.89 -4.49
C ILE A 382 6.83 -11.68 -4.55
N MET A 383 7.27 -10.55 -5.14
CA MET A 383 6.46 -9.34 -5.32
C MET A 383 5.49 -9.43 -6.51
N TYR A 384 5.40 -10.57 -7.21
CA TYR A 384 4.32 -10.78 -8.16
C TYR A 384 2.98 -10.57 -7.45
N PRO A 385 2.03 -9.80 -8.02
CA PRO A 385 0.77 -9.44 -7.35
C PRO A 385 -0.11 -10.65 -7.07
N SER A 386 0.31 -11.86 -7.47
CA SER A 386 -0.42 -13.08 -7.17
C SER A 386 0.33 -14.20 -6.48
N CYS A 387 -0.16 -14.52 -5.27
CA CYS A 387 0.28 -15.62 -4.44
C CYS A 387 -0.62 -16.87 -4.57
N CYS A 388 -0.12 -18.07 -4.62
CA CYS A 388 1.25 -18.47 -4.71
C CYS A 388 1.20 -19.56 -5.76
N GLN A 389 1.60 -19.18 -6.96
CA GLN A 389 1.71 -20.12 -8.05
C GLN A 389 2.81 -21.12 -7.72
N SER A 390 2.85 -22.24 -8.45
CA SER A 390 3.90 -23.25 -8.26
C SER A 390 5.31 -22.66 -8.39
N LEU A 391 5.47 -21.63 -9.23
CA LEU A 391 6.74 -20.94 -9.49
C LEU A 391 7.04 -19.79 -8.51
N THR A 392 6.10 -19.40 -7.65
CA THR A 392 6.38 -18.38 -6.63
C THR A 392 7.53 -18.88 -5.73
N PRO A 393 8.55 -18.06 -5.45
CA PRO A 393 9.68 -18.48 -4.61
C PRO A 393 9.24 -19.03 -3.25
N VAL A 394 10.04 -19.92 -2.67
CA VAL A 394 9.87 -20.39 -1.29
C VAL A 394 10.84 -19.59 -0.41
N PRO A 395 10.36 -18.78 0.54
CA PRO A 395 11.22 -18.05 1.46
C PRO A 395 12.25 -18.97 2.15
N PRO A 396 13.51 -18.54 2.28
CA PRO A 396 13.99 -17.16 2.11
C PRO A 396 14.38 -16.79 0.67
N ALA A 397 14.12 -17.64 -0.32
CA ALA A 397 14.38 -17.27 -1.71
C ALA A 397 13.39 -16.19 -2.18
N ILE A 398 13.91 -15.21 -2.91
CA ILE A 398 13.16 -14.18 -3.65
C ILE A 398 13.61 -14.20 -5.12
N GLY A 399 12.84 -13.56 -6.00
CA GLY A 399 13.09 -13.57 -7.44
C GLY A 399 14.08 -12.50 -7.90
N PRO A 400 14.51 -12.57 -9.17
CA PRO A 400 15.46 -11.61 -9.75
C PRO A 400 14.96 -10.17 -9.74
N ASP A 401 13.65 -9.94 -9.93
CA ASP A 401 13.05 -8.61 -9.87
C ASP A 401 13.14 -8.02 -8.46
N ASP A 402 12.80 -8.86 -7.46
CA ASP A 402 12.85 -8.50 -6.05
C ASP A 402 14.29 -8.16 -5.62
N LEU A 403 15.27 -8.94 -6.10
CA LEU A 403 16.70 -8.73 -5.83
C LEU A 403 17.20 -7.40 -6.43
N ALA A 404 16.78 -7.08 -7.65
CA ALA A 404 17.13 -5.82 -8.31
C ALA A 404 16.56 -4.63 -7.55
N GLY A 405 15.29 -4.71 -7.13
CA GLY A 405 14.66 -3.69 -6.31
C GLY A 405 15.32 -3.51 -4.95
N LEU A 406 15.62 -4.61 -4.25
CA LEU A 406 16.34 -4.60 -2.98
C LEU A 406 17.70 -3.90 -3.10
N ALA A 407 18.50 -4.28 -4.11
CA ALA A 407 19.82 -3.70 -4.35
C ALA A 407 19.76 -2.19 -4.67
N TRP A 408 18.73 -1.75 -5.38
CA TRP A 408 18.59 -0.38 -5.82
C TRP A 408 18.05 0.56 -4.74
N ILE A 409 17.08 0.09 -3.93
CA ILE A 409 16.55 0.86 -2.79
C ILE A 409 17.56 0.84 -1.62
N TYR A 410 18.30 -0.25 -1.46
CA TYR A 410 19.24 -0.46 -0.35
C TYR A 410 20.64 -0.85 -0.83
N PRO A 411 21.35 -0.02 -1.61
CA PRO A 411 22.70 -0.35 -2.06
C PRO A 411 23.68 -0.37 -0.88
N HIS A 412 24.67 -1.25 -0.92
CA HIS A 412 25.82 -1.23 0.03
C HIS A 412 26.60 0.07 -0.01
N THR A 413 26.54 0.77 -1.14
CA THR A 413 27.05 2.13 -1.29
C THR A 413 25.88 3.11 -1.27
N ALA A 414 25.13 3.15 -0.17
CA ALA A 414 24.57 4.44 0.20
C ALA A 414 25.78 5.31 0.50
N GLU A 415 26.14 6.22 -0.42
CA GLU A 415 27.12 7.27 -0.15
C GLU A 415 26.84 7.76 1.27
N PRO A 416 27.78 7.71 2.22
CA PRO A 416 27.56 8.27 3.55
C PRO A 416 27.02 9.69 3.39
N PRO A 417 26.10 10.19 4.24
CA PRO A 417 25.79 11.61 4.23
C PRO A 417 27.11 12.35 4.26
N ALA A 418 27.37 13.18 3.24
CA ALA A 418 28.59 13.98 3.22
C ALA A 418 28.70 14.63 4.61
N PRO A 419 29.79 14.42 5.35
CA PRO A 419 29.89 14.89 6.72
C PRO A 419 29.59 16.38 6.73
N CYS A 420 28.75 16.81 7.66
CA CYS A 420 28.35 18.21 7.72
C CYS A 420 29.58 19.07 7.93
N THR A 421 29.87 19.92 6.94
CA THR A 421 30.86 20.97 7.04
C THR A 421 30.14 22.26 7.43
N TYR A 422 30.69 22.96 8.41
CA TYR A 422 30.16 24.22 8.89
C TYR A 422 31.23 25.28 8.71
N ALA A 423 30.91 26.34 7.97
CA ALA A 423 31.73 27.53 7.90
C ALA A 423 30.98 28.68 8.55
N VAL A 424 31.60 29.29 9.56
CA VAL A 424 31.04 30.44 10.28
C VAL A 424 31.76 31.70 9.82
N SER A 425 31.02 32.70 9.35
CA SER A 425 31.58 33.98 8.90
C SER A 425 30.69 35.17 9.27
N PRO A 426 31.24 36.25 9.85
CA PRO A 426 32.64 36.40 10.25
C PRO A 426 32.96 35.60 11.54
N GLY A 427 34.19 35.10 11.68
CA GLY A 427 34.65 34.36 12.86
C GLY A 427 34.94 35.23 14.10
N ALA A 428 34.98 36.56 13.91
CA ALA A 428 35.12 37.54 14.97
C ALA A 428 34.35 38.81 14.59
N LEU A 429 33.77 39.47 15.59
CA LEU A 429 33.04 40.72 15.45
C LEU A 429 33.54 41.71 16.50
N SER A 430 33.71 42.97 16.11
CA SER A 430 34.00 44.05 17.06
C SER A 430 32.70 44.65 17.57
N VAL A 431 32.67 44.95 18.87
CA VAL A 431 31.50 45.46 19.58
C VAL A 431 31.87 46.79 20.20
N SER A 432 30.99 47.78 20.13
CA SER A 432 31.20 49.07 20.80
C SER A 432 31.11 48.91 22.31
N SER A 433 31.75 49.81 23.07
CA SER A 433 31.63 49.83 24.54
C SER A 433 30.18 50.02 25.02
N GLY A 434 29.31 50.62 24.21
CA GLY A 434 27.88 50.78 24.51
C GLY A 434 27.04 49.50 24.29
N GLY A 435 27.62 48.42 23.78
CA GLY A 435 26.88 47.20 23.42
C GLY A 435 26.01 47.40 22.17
N GLY A 436 24.90 46.67 22.09
CA GLY A 436 23.92 46.73 21.00
C GLY A 436 23.89 45.47 20.12
N SER A 437 23.13 45.56 19.01
CA SER A 437 23.00 44.46 18.03
C SER A 437 24.27 44.34 17.17
N VAL A 438 24.73 43.11 16.97
CA VAL A 438 25.95 42.78 16.23
C VAL A 438 25.69 41.59 15.30
N GLY A 439 26.20 41.65 14.06
CA GLY A 439 26.00 40.61 13.05
C GLY A 439 25.33 41.13 11.76
N PRO A 440 24.93 40.24 10.85
CA PRO A 440 24.71 38.81 11.06
C PRO A 440 25.97 37.94 11.03
N VAL A 441 25.96 36.85 11.80
CA VAL A 441 26.88 35.70 11.65
C VAL A 441 26.22 34.70 10.73
N THR A 442 26.88 34.33 9.64
CA THR A 442 26.40 33.34 8.68
C THR A 442 27.01 31.98 8.98
N VAL A 443 26.17 30.95 9.05
CA VAL A 443 26.56 29.55 9.06
C VAL A 443 26.27 28.97 7.69
N THR A 444 27.31 28.67 6.93
CA THR A 444 27.22 27.98 5.64
C THR A 444 27.41 26.49 5.87
N THR A 445 26.44 25.69 5.44
CA THR A 445 26.45 24.23 5.58
C THR A 445 25.54 23.57 4.53
N GLY A 446 25.57 22.24 4.45
CA GLY A 446 24.70 21.45 3.58
C GLY A 446 23.23 21.49 4.02
N ASN A 447 22.30 21.32 3.08
CA ASN A 447 20.86 21.47 3.32
C ASN A 447 20.26 20.50 4.36
N ALA A 448 20.94 19.39 4.64
CA ALA A 448 20.53 18.38 5.63
C ALA A 448 21.20 18.58 7.01
N CYS A 449 22.10 19.55 7.15
CA CYS A 449 22.90 19.74 8.35
C CYS A 449 22.18 20.64 9.36
N THR A 450 21.99 20.12 10.57
CA THR A 450 21.39 20.84 11.68
C THR A 450 22.48 21.47 12.56
N TRP A 451 22.29 22.72 12.93
CA TRP A 451 23.17 23.43 13.83
C TRP A 451 22.38 24.27 14.82
N SER A 452 22.99 24.53 15.98
CA SER A 452 22.48 25.46 16.99
C SER A 452 23.56 26.44 17.42
N ALA A 453 23.12 27.63 17.84
CA ALA A 453 23.97 28.68 18.37
C ALA A 453 23.54 29.00 19.80
N ALA A 454 24.50 29.01 20.73
CA ALA A 454 24.28 29.36 22.13
C ALA A 454 25.39 30.31 22.59
N SER A 455 25.06 31.19 23.52
CA SER A 455 26.06 32.04 24.17
C SER A 455 26.70 31.31 25.34
N ALA A 456 28.03 31.43 25.46
CA ALA A 456 28.79 30.92 26.61
C ALA A 456 28.90 31.95 27.76
N THR A 457 28.37 33.16 27.59
CA THR A 457 28.56 34.28 28.52
C THR A 457 27.28 35.08 28.69
N PRO A 458 27.03 35.66 29.88
CA PRO A 458 25.79 36.38 30.16
C PRO A 458 25.66 37.72 29.42
N TRP A 459 26.76 38.39 29.06
CA TRP A 459 26.76 39.71 28.41
C TRP A 459 26.48 39.65 26.89
N LEU A 460 26.36 38.46 26.31
CA LEU A 460 26.10 38.21 24.89
C LEU A 460 24.86 37.33 24.76
N ALA A 461 23.89 37.74 23.95
CA ALA A 461 22.68 36.98 23.66
C ALA A 461 22.51 36.70 22.16
N VAL A 462 22.08 35.49 21.84
CA VAL A 462 21.71 35.08 20.48
C VAL A 462 20.28 35.54 20.19
N VAL A 463 20.08 36.32 19.13
CA VAL A 463 18.80 36.90 18.74
C VAL A 463 18.27 36.21 17.49
N GLY A 464 17.07 35.64 17.59
CA GLY A 464 16.42 34.85 16.53
C GLY A 464 16.44 33.34 16.81
N PRO A 465 16.07 32.49 15.83
CA PRO A 465 16.02 31.05 16.04
C PRO A 465 17.44 30.49 16.25
N GLY A 466 17.73 30.04 17.48
CA GLY A 466 19.02 29.48 17.88
C GLY A 466 19.29 28.06 17.37
N ALA A 467 18.42 27.51 16.52
CA ALA A 467 18.62 26.23 15.85
C ALA A 467 18.02 26.28 14.43
N ARG A 468 18.73 25.69 13.45
CA ARG A 468 18.30 25.67 12.05
C ARG A 468 18.85 24.44 11.32
N THR A 469 18.12 24.01 10.28
CA THR A 469 18.59 23.03 9.27
C THR A 469 18.98 23.76 7.98
N GLY A 470 20.13 23.44 7.41
CA GLY A 470 20.67 24.11 6.24
C GLY A 470 21.36 25.45 6.57
N SER A 471 21.85 26.14 5.56
CA SER A 471 22.54 27.43 5.73
C SER A 471 21.61 28.51 6.33
N GLY A 472 22.17 29.43 7.12
CA GLY A 472 21.39 30.53 7.68
C GLY A 472 22.22 31.53 8.47
N THR A 473 21.53 32.53 9.04
CA THR A 473 22.16 33.62 9.78
C THR A 473 21.64 33.69 11.21
N VAL A 474 22.53 34.12 12.11
CA VAL A 474 22.25 34.42 13.51
C VAL A 474 22.58 35.88 13.77
N SER A 475 21.70 36.60 14.45
CA SER A 475 22.02 37.94 14.97
C SER A 475 22.40 37.83 16.44
N LEU A 476 23.30 38.70 16.90
CA LEU A 476 23.75 38.75 18.28
C LEU A 476 23.35 40.09 18.90
N SER A 477 23.22 40.13 20.21
CA SER A 477 23.09 41.36 21.00
C SER A 477 24.03 41.30 22.18
N THR A 478 24.60 42.45 22.51
CA THR A 478 25.63 42.59 23.54
C THR A 478 25.24 43.66 24.54
N GLU A 479 25.54 43.42 25.81
CA GLU A 479 25.42 44.43 26.86
C GLU A 479 26.58 45.42 26.78
N GLY A 480 26.35 46.66 27.20
CA GLY A 480 27.40 47.68 27.29
C GLY A 480 28.39 47.37 28.40
N ASN A 481 29.67 47.68 28.17
CA ASN A 481 30.70 47.61 29.19
C ASN A 481 30.66 48.88 30.05
N SER A 482 30.18 48.77 31.29
CA SER A 482 30.03 49.89 32.23
C SER A 482 31.34 50.34 32.91
N GLY A 483 32.48 49.76 32.55
CA GLY A 483 33.80 50.09 33.12
C GLY A 483 34.68 50.97 32.23
N ALA A 484 34.13 51.56 31.15
CA ALA A 484 34.84 52.40 30.19
C ALA A 484 34.62 53.90 30.43
#